data_AF-A0A969XP51-F1
#
_entry.id   AF-A0A969XP51-F1
#
_cell.length_a   1.000
_cell.length_b   1.000
_cell.length_c   1.000
_cell.angle_alpha   90.00
_cell.angle_beta   90.00
_cell.angle_gamma   90.00
#
_symmetry.space_group_name_H-M   'P 1'
#
loop_
_entity.id
_entity.type
_entity.pdbx_description
1 polymer ?
#
loop_
_entity_poly.entity_id
_entity_poly.type
_entity_poly.pdbx_seq_one_letter_code
_entity_poly.pdbx_strand_id
1 'polypeptide(L)'
;MTSFLGEALGWDTFADMTGEYRIRGNYADFALKDGADLLAIIEVKAAGTTLAAKHLYQAVSYAANEGVDWVLLTNGDDWHAYRVLFNKPVEHVLVFKASLTDSDMKPADRVELFYLLSKEARRCAELDAYYERRVALSGSNIAKTLLGEKMLTTLRAELRKATGQKVAPDELAAIMAADVLRPDVQSEDTARLIKKAAAAPRKPARRAASQAEPAATAPGAV
;
A
#
# COMPACT_ATOMS: atom_id res chain seq x y z
N MET A 1 -24.08 -9.15 17.32
CA MET A 1 -23.09 -9.38 16.24
C MET A 1 -23.76 -10.01 15.02
N THR A 2 -24.29 -11.22 15.14
CA THR A 2 -24.98 -11.95 14.05
C THR A 2 -26.08 -11.12 13.38
N SER A 3 -26.94 -10.43 14.15
CA SER A 3 -27.98 -9.55 13.57
C SER A 3 -27.41 -8.42 12.72
N PHE A 4 -26.27 -7.82 13.11
CA PHE A 4 -25.66 -6.76 12.31
C PHE A 4 -25.08 -7.30 11.01
N LEU A 5 -24.35 -8.42 11.06
CA LEU A 5 -23.82 -9.09 9.87
C LEU A 5 -24.95 -9.51 8.93
N GLY A 6 -26.08 -9.99 9.47
CA GLY A 6 -27.21 -10.42 8.66
C GLY A 6 -28.06 -9.29 8.11
N GLU A 7 -28.62 -8.46 8.99
CA GLU A 7 -29.61 -7.45 8.62
C GLU A 7 -28.97 -6.21 7.96
N ALA A 8 -27.79 -5.78 8.42
CA ALA A 8 -27.15 -4.57 7.90
C ALA A 8 -26.17 -4.87 6.76
N LEU A 9 -25.44 -5.99 6.84
CA LEU A 9 -24.40 -6.34 5.87
C LEU A 9 -24.84 -7.43 4.87
N GLY A 10 -26.02 -8.00 5.03
CA GLY A 10 -26.64 -8.92 4.05
C GLY A 10 -26.09 -10.35 4.06
N TRP A 11 -25.39 -10.76 5.12
CA TRP A 11 -24.90 -12.13 5.26
C TRP A 11 -26.01 -13.08 5.72
N ASP A 12 -26.03 -14.30 5.21
CA ASP A 12 -26.87 -15.35 5.78
C ASP A 12 -26.17 -15.90 7.03
N THR A 13 -26.72 -15.61 8.21
CA THR A 13 -26.09 -16.01 9.48
C THR A 13 -26.04 -17.52 9.70
N PHE A 14 -26.80 -18.31 8.94
CA PHE A 14 -26.77 -19.77 9.01
C PHE A 14 -25.84 -20.37 7.94
N ALA A 15 -25.87 -19.82 6.73
CA ALA A 15 -25.08 -20.35 5.61
C ALA A 15 -23.65 -19.78 5.56
N ASP A 16 -23.49 -18.48 5.82
CA ASP A 16 -22.27 -17.73 5.59
C ASP A 16 -21.43 -17.52 6.87
N MET A 17 -22.00 -17.82 8.04
CA MET A 17 -21.30 -17.70 9.32
C MET A 17 -21.14 -19.06 9.97
N THR A 18 -19.96 -19.29 10.53
CA THR A 18 -19.71 -20.45 11.40
C THR A 18 -19.25 -19.96 12.77
N GLY A 19 -20.02 -20.27 13.82
CA GLY A 19 -19.62 -20.05 15.21
C GLY A 19 -18.73 -21.17 15.74
N GLU A 20 -17.80 -20.84 16.64
CA GLU A 20 -16.87 -21.74 17.35
C GLU A 20 -16.12 -22.73 16.44
N TYR A 21 -15.12 -22.24 15.71
CA TYR A 21 -14.11 -23.14 15.13
C TYR A 21 -12.97 -23.35 16.12
N ARG A 22 -12.91 -24.54 16.74
CA ARG A 22 -11.81 -24.94 17.63
C ARG A 22 -10.53 -25.14 16.82
N ILE A 23 -9.52 -24.31 17.05
CA ILE A 23 -8.14 -24.58 16.60
C ILE A 23 -7.21 -24.62 17.82
N ARG A 24 -6.68 -25.82 18.10
CA ARG A 24 -5.55 -26.05 19.02
C ARG A 24 -5.64 -25.30 20.37
N GLY A 25 -6.84 -25.20 20.95
CA GLY A 25 -7.05 -24.66 22.30
C GLY A 25 -7.41 -23.17 22.41
N ASN A 26 -7.45 -22.41 21.30
CA ASN A 26 -7.92 -21.02 21.27
C ASN A 26 -9.05 -20.83 20.25
N TYR A 27 -9.97 -19.92 20.53
CA TYR A 27 -11.25 -19.74 19.81
C TYR A 27 -11.24 -18.43 19.01
N ALA A 28 -11.43 -18.46 17.69
CA ALA A 28 -11.96 -17.28 16.99
C ALA A 28 -13.49 -17.31 17.14
N ASP A 29 -14.12 -16.15 17.35
CA ASP A 29 -15.56 -16.12 17.66
C ASP A 29 -16.39 -16.55 16.44
N PHE A 30 -16.06 -16.02 15.27
CA PHE A 30 -16.74 -16.37 14.02
C PHE A 30 -15.77 -16.46 12.85
N ALA A 31 -16.14 -17.26 11.85
CA ALA A 31 -15.58 -17.16 10.53
C ALA A 31 -16.68 -16.86 9.52
N LEU A 32 -16.36 -16.01 8.55
CA LEU A 32 -17.23 -15.59 7.48
C LEU A 32 -16.83 -16.31 6.20
N LYS A 33 -17.79 -16.93 5.53
CA LYS A 33 -17.57 -17.72 4.31
C LYS A 33 -18.61 -17.38 3.24
N ASP A 34 -18.27 -17.62 1.98
CA ASP A 34 -19.21 -17.60 0.86
C ASP A 34 -19.08 -18.94 0.12
N GLY A 35 -20.07 -19.81 0.31
CA GLY A 35 -19.99 -21.21 -0.12
C GLY A 35 -18.86 -21.96 0.60
N ALA A 36 -17.84 -22.37 -0.15
CA ALA A 36 -16.66 -23.07 0.36
C ALA A 36 -15.50 -22.13 0.73
N ASP A 37 -15.57 -20.86 0.30
CA ASP A 37 -14.47 -19.92 0.45
C ASP A 37 -14.53 -19.24 1.81
N LEU A 38 -13.48 -19.41 2.61
CA LEU A 38 -13.33 -18.74 3.90
C LEU A 38 -12.78 -17.33 3.67
N LEU A 39 -13.58 -16.32 4.03
CA LEU A 39 -13.32 -14.93 3.64
C LEU A 39 -12.58 -14.14 4.69
N ALA A 40 -13.07 -14.22 5.92
CA ALA A 40 -12.57 -13.43 7.03
C ALA A 40 -12.75 -14.14 8.36
N ILE A 41 -11.82 -13.90 9.26
CA ILE A 41 -11.94 -14.29 10.67
C ILE A 41 -12.45 -13.09 11.45
N ILE A 42 -13.51 -13.28 12.23
CA ILE A 42 -14.12 -12.21 13.01
C ILE A 42 -13.89 -12.50 14.49
N GLU A 43 -13.13 -11.61 15.12
CA GLU A 43 -12.89 -11.59 16.55
C GLU A 43 -13.76 -10.50 17.19
N VAL A 44 -14.56 -10.90 18.16
CA VAL A 44 -15.55 -10.05 18.81
C VAL A 44 -15.14 -9.84 20.26
N LYS A 45 -15.19 -8.59 20.71
CA LYS A 45 -15.00 -8.21 22.12
C LYS A 45 -16.29 -7.70 22.71
N ALA A 46 -16.35 -7.72 24.04
CA ALA A 46 -17.49 -7.19 24.77
C ALA A 46 -17.67 -5.70 24.44
N ALA A 47 -18.92 -5.25 24.39
CA ALA A 47 -19.26 -3.85 24.17
C ALA A 47 -18.54 -2.94 25.19
N GLY A 48 -18.06 -1.78 24.72
CA GLY A 48 -17.27 -0.84 25.54
C GLY A 48 -15.81 -1.25 25.75
N THR A 49 -15.37 -2.41 25.25
CA THR A 49 -13.96 -2.80 25.30
C THR A 49 -13.16 -2.05 24.24
N THR A 50 -12.11 -1.32 24.65
CA THR A 50 -11.16 -0.75 23.70
C THR A 50 -10.41 -1.85 22.95
N LEU A 51 -10.45 -1.81 21.62
CA LEU A 51 -9.76 -2.79 20.77
C LEU A 51 -8.24 -2.56 20.81
N ALA A 52 -7.49 -3.58 21.23
CA ALA A 52 -6.05 -3.53 21.40
C ALA A 52 -5.34 -4.62 20.59
N ALA A 53 -4.05 -4.43 20.28
CA ALA A 53 -3.24 -5.36 19.48
C ALA A 53 -3.20 -6.79 20.05
N LYS A 54 -3.29 -6.95 21.37
CA LYS A 54 -3.35 -8.27 22.02
C LYS A 54 -4.56 -9.10 21.57
N HIS A 55 -5.67 -8.45 21.22
CA HIS A 55 -6.87 -9.13 20.72
C HIS A 55 -6.69 -9.61 19.29
N LEU A 56 -5.84 -8.95 18.51
CA LEU A 56 -5.63 -9.23 17.10
C LEU A 56 -4.77 -10.48 16.87
N TYR A 57 -3.80 -10.74 17.75
CA TYR A 57 -2.84 -11.84 17.59
C TYR A 57 -3.51 -13.21 17.40
N GLN A 58 -4.58 -13.47 18.16
CA GLN A 58 -5.34 -14.72 18.08
C GLN A 58 -6.02 -14.88 16.71
N ALA A 59 -6.71 -13.83 16.26
CA ALA A 59 -7.42 -13.83 14.98
C ALA A 59 -6.48 -13.92 13.78
N VAL A 60 -5.34 -13.20 13.82
CA VAL A 60 -4.31 -13.27 12.78
C VAL A 60 -3.65 -14.65 12.75
N SER A 61 -3.37 -15.25 13.91
CA SER A 61 -2.80 -16.60 13.97
C SER A 61 -3.74 -17.63 13.36
N TYR A 62 -5.04 -17.51 13.60
CA TYR A 62 -6.05 -18.37 12.98
C TYR A 62 -6.08 -18.14 11.47
N ALA A 63 -6.25 -16.89 11.03
CA ALA A 63 -6.34 -16.55 9.62
C ALA A 63 -5.11 -17.04 8.83
N ALA A 64 -3.92 -16.91 9.42
CA ALA A 64 -2.68 -17.41 8.84
C ALA A 64 -2.65 -18.95 8.68
N ASN A 65 -3.19 -19.69 9.65
CA ASN A 65 -3.23 -21.16 9.59
C ASN A 65 -4.23 -21.69 8.56
N GLU A 66 -5.36 -21.00 8.38
CA GLU A 66 -6.41 -21.37 7.43
C GLU A 66 -6.23 -20.75 6.03
N GLY A 67 -5.17 -19.95 5.82
CA GLY A 67 -4.92 -19.29 4.54
C GLY A 67 -5.92 -18.16 4.22
N VAL A 68 -6.48 -17.53 5.24
CA VAL A 68 -7.47 -16.45 5.12
C VAL A 68 -6.81 -15.09 5.13
N ASP A 69 -7.13 -14.28 4.13
CA ASP A 69 -6.53 -12.97 3.91
C ASP A 69 -7.00 -11.88 4.89
N TRP A 70 -8.21 -12.03 5.44
CA TRP A 70 -8.87 -10.95 6.18
C TRP A 70 -9.16 -11.29 7.63
N VAL A 71 -8.95 -10.30 8.49
CA VAL A 71 -9.35 -10.34 9.91
C VAL A 71 -10.17 -9.11 10.23
N LEU A 72 -11.34 -9.32 10.83
CA LEU A 72 -12.18 -8.28 11.38
C LEU A 72 -12.10 -8.35 12.91
N LEU A 73 -11.75 -7.23 13.55
CA LEU A 73 -11.75 -7.11 15.01
C LEU A 73 -12.79 -6.05 15.40
N THR A 74 -13.72 -6.41 16.29
CA THR A 74 -14.83 -5.51 16.63
C THR A 74 -15.31 -5.67 18.07
N ASN A 75 -15.87 -4.61 18.67
CA ASN A 75 -16.59 -4.63 19.94
C ASN A 75 -18.10 -4.39 19.75
N GLY A 76 -18.59 -4.44 18.51
CA GLY A 76 -19.94 -4.09 18.10
C GLY A 76 -20.07 -2.66 17.56
N ASP A 77 -19.38 -1.69 18.15
CA ASP A 77 -19.36 -0.30 17.68
C ASP A 77 -18.16 -0.01 16.78
N ASP A 78 -16.94 -0.28 17.27
CA ASP A 78 -15.69 -0.16 16.52
C ASP A 78 -15.45 -1.39 15.66
N TRP A 79 -15.02 -1.18 14.43
CA TRP A 79 -14.67 -2.22 13.47
C TRP A 79 -13.32 -1.90 12.84
N HIS A 80 -12.39 -2.84 12.98
CA HIS A 80 -11.08 -2.76 12.37
C HIS A 80 -10.93 -3.89 11.35
N ALA A 81 -10.64 -3.54 10.10
CA ALA A 81 -10.33 -4.51 9.06
C ALA A 81 -8.81 -4.60 8.86
N TYR A 82 -8.27 -5.80 8.96
CA TYR A 82 -6.85 -6.09 8.77
C TYR A 82 -6.65 -7.04 7.60
N ARG A 83 -5.61 -6.78 6.81
CA ARG A 83 -5.08 -7.71 5.81
C ARG A 83 -3.95 -8.51 6.43
N VAL A 84 -4.01 -9.83 6.32
CA VAL A 84 -2.95 -10.76 6.69
C VAL A 84 -1.96 -10.85 5.52
N LEU A 85 -0.67 -10.74 5.84
CA LEU A 85 0.42 -10.87 4.88
C LEU A 85 1.19 -12.16 5.21
N PHE A 86 1.15 -13.13 4.31
CA PHE A 86 1.75 -14.46 4.46
C PHE A 86 3.28 -14.45 4.25
N ASN A 87 3.95 -13.50 4.90
CA ASN A 87 5.40 -13.39 4.96
C ASN A 87 5.96 -14.35 6.02
N LYS A 88 7.30 -14.40 6.13
CA LYS A 88 7.99 -15.10 7.22
C LYS A 88 8.81 -14.09 8.02
N PRO A 89 8.36 -13.63 9.20
CA PRO A 89 7.15 -14.04 9.94
C PRO A 89 5.84 -13.52 9.31
N VAL A 90 4.71 -14.07 9.72
CA VAL A 90 3.38 -13.59 9.33
C VAL A 90 3.22 -12.15 9.82
N GLU A 91 2.80 -11.28 8.92
CA GLU A 91 2.55 -9.87 9.19
C GLU A 91 1.07 -9.55 8.98
N HIS A 92 0.64 -8.39 9.45
CA HIS A 92 -0.70 -7.89 9.19
C HIS A 92 -0.67 -6.37 9.10
N VAL A 93 -1.59 -5.80 8.33
CA VAL A 93 -1.73 -4.35 8.16
C VAL A 93 -3.17 -3.95 8.43
N LEU A 94 -3.35 -2.88 9.20
CA LEU A 94 -4.65 -2.25 9.38
C LEU A 94 -5.05 -1.55 8.09
N VAL A 95 -6.15 -1.99 7.48
CA VAL A 95 -6.65 -1.44 6.22
C VAL A 95 -7.58 -0.27 6.47
N PHE A 96 -8.51 -0.37 7.42
CA PHE A 96 -9.33 0.76 7.88
C PHE A 96 -9.91 0.52 9.28
N LYS A 97 -10.42 1.60 9.87
CA LYS A 97 -11.25 1.60 11.07
C LYS A 97 -12.55 2.34 10.77
N ALA A 98 -13.65 1.85 11.30
CA ALA A 98 -14.93 2.52 11.27
C ALA A 98 -15.64 2.29 12.60
N SER A 99 -16.19 3.34 13.21
CA SER A 99 -17.11 3.21 14.35
C SER A 99 -18.52 3.59 13.92
N LEU A 100 -19.51 2.82 14.36
CA LEU A 100 -20.93 3.12 14.10
C LEU A 100 -21.35 4.47 14.70
N THR A 101 -20.70 4.90 15.78
CA THR A 101 -21.03 6.12 16.52
C THR A 101 -20.04 7.27 16.33
N ASP A 102 -19.04 7.11 15.45
CA ASP A 102 -18.08 8.16 15.09
C ASP A 102 -18.81 9.46 14.65
N SER A 103 -18.64 10.53 15.43
CA SER A 103 -19.23 11.84 15.14
C SER A 103 -18.37 12.70 14.21
N ASP A 104 -17.08 12.38 14.10
CA ASP A 104 -16.10 13.15 13.35
C ASP A 104 -16.06 12.70 11.88
N MET A 105 -16.38 11.44 11.61
CA MET A 105 -16.54 10.90 10.26
C MET A 105 -17.89 11.25 9.65
N LYS A 106 -17.89 11.70 8.40
CA LYS A 106 -19.15 11.96 7.67
C LYS A 106 -19.95 10.66 7.55
N PRO A 107 -21.29 10.70 7.69
CA PRO A 107 -22.12 9.50 7.58
C PRO A 107 -21.92 8.71 6.28
N ALA A 108 -21.75 9.40 5.14
CA ALA A 108 -21.52 8.76 3.84
C ALA A 108 -20.22 7.94 3.82
N ASP A 109 -19.11 8.55 4.23
CA ASP A 109 -17.79 7.89 4.28
C ASP A 109 -17.81 6.65 5.21
N ARG A 110 -18.53 6.75 6.34
CA ARG A 110 -18.73 5.63 7.25
C ARG A 110 -19.52 4.49 6.60
N VAL A 111 -20.61 4.82 5.91
CA VAL A 111 -21.42 3.82 5.19
C VAL A 111 -20.60 3.14 4.11
N GLU A 112 -19.73 3.86 3.39
CA GLU A 112 -18.82 3.26 2.41
C GLU A 112 -17.88 2.23 3.05
N LEU A 113 -17.30 2.53 4.22
CA LEU A 113 -16.43 1.57 4.92
C LEU A 113 -17.18 0.33 5.41
N PHE A 114 -18.40 0.49 5.94
CA PHE A 114 -19.22 -0.66 6.33
C PHE A 114 -19.72 -1.45 5.11
N TYR A 115 -20.02 -0.79 3.99
CA TYR A 115 -20.37 -1.45 2.73
C TYR A 115 -19.28 -2.43 2.30
N LEU A 116 -17.99 -2.12 2.46
CA LEU A 116 -16.89 -3.03 2.13
C LEU A 116 -16.94 -4.37 2.89
N LEU A 117 -17.64 -4.42 4.03
CA LEU A 117 -17.82 -5.64 4.84
C LEU A 117 -19.08 -6.44 4.45
N SER A 118 -19.87 -5.94 3.49
CA SER A 118 -21.14 -6.55 3.07
C SER A 118 -20.98 -7.73 2.12
N LYS A 119 -22.01 -8.58 2.06
CA LYS A 119 -22.10 -9.67 1.09
C LYS A 119 -22.08 -9.16 -0.35
N GLU A 120 -22.68 -7.99 -0.60
CA GLU A 120 -22.71 -7.41 -1.95
C GLU A 120 -21.32 -6.92 -2.39
N ALA A 121 -20.60 -6.22 -1.51
CA ALA A 121 -19.22 -5.81 -1.77
C ALA A 121 -18.29 -7.01 -2.03
N ARG A 122 -18.51 -8.13 -1.32
CA ARG A 122 -17.77 -9.36 -1.57
C ARG A 122 -17.97 -9.88 -3.00
N ARG A 123 -19.20 -9.88 -3.53
CA ARG A 123 -19.50 -10.37 -4.89
C ARG A 123 -18.75 -9.61 -5.97
N CYS A 124 -18.42 -8.35 -5.71
CA CYS A 124 -17.66 -7.48 -6.59
C CYS A 124 -16.16 -7.36 -6.20
N ALA A 125 -15.69 -8.11 -5.20
CA ALA A 125 -14.32 -8.04 -4.67
C ALA A 125 -13.87 -6.63 -4.21
N GLU A 126 -14.81 -5.82 -3.71
CA GLU A 126 -14.57 -4.40 -3.40
C GLU A 126 -13.62 -4.19 -2.22
N LEU A 127 -13.62 -5.09 -1.22
CA LEU A 127 -12.70 -5.02 -0.09
C LEU A 127 -11.25 -5.24 -0.52
N ASP A 128 -11.02 -6.19 -1.43
CA ASP A 128 -9.71 -6.46 -2.03
C ASP A 128 -9.27 -5.27 -2.90
N ALA A 129 -10.15 -4.77 -3.78
CA ALA A 129 -9.88 -3.61 -4.61
C ALA A 129 -9.57 -2.35 -3.78
N TYR A 130 -10.28 -2.15 -2.67
CA TYR A 130 -10.00 -1.06 -1.73
C TYR A 130 -8.59 -1.16 -1.14
N TYR A 131 -8.19 -2.36 -0.71
CA TYR A 131 -6.83 -2.60 -0.20
C TYR A 131 -5.76 -2.40 -1.25
N GLU A 132 -5.94 -2.97 -2.44
CA GLU A 132 -5.00 -2.80 -3.56
C GLU A 132 -4.81 -1.33 -3.93
N ARG A 133 -5.90 -0.56 -3.95
CA ARG A 133 -5.84 0.89 -4.16
C ARG A 133 -5.06 1.60 -3.06
N ARG A 134 -5.25 1.24 -1.78
CA ARG A 134 -4.46 1.82 -0.68
C ARG A 134 -2.97 1.49 -0.81
N VAL A 135 -2.63 0.25 -1.19
CA VAL A 135 -1.23 -0.16 -1.42
C VAL A 135 -0.64 0.62 -2.59
N ALA A 136 -1.37 0.73 -3.70
CA ALA A 136 -0.93 1.46 -4.88
C ALA A 136 -0.66 2.95 -4.58
N LEU A 137 -1.49 3.56 -3.74
CA LEU A 137 -1.36 4.95 -3.31
C LEU A 137 -0.53 5.14 -2.04
N SER A 138 0.08 4.07 -1.52
CA SER A 138 0.94 4.16 -0.34
C SER A 138 2.18 5.02 -0.64
N GLY A 139 2.61 5.79 0.35
CA GLY A 139 3.78 6.67 0.22
C GLY A 139 5.02 5.92 -0.28
N SER A 140 5.26 4.72 0.24
CA SER A 140 6.39 3.86 -0.16
C SER A 140 6.29 3.42 -1.62
N ASN A 141 5.09 3.07 -2.10
CA ASN A 141 4.90 2.69 -3.50
C ASN A 141 5.11 3.89 -4.43
N ILE A 142 4.54 5.06 -4.08
CA ILE A 142 4.74 6.30 -4.85
C ILE A 142 6.21 6.72 -4.86
N ALA A 143 6.90 6.68 -3.71
CA ALA A 143 8.32 6.98 -3.61
C ALA A 143 9.17 6.07 -4.52
N LYS A 144 8.89 4.77 -4.51
CA LYS A 144 9.52 3.78 -5.40
C LYS A 144 9.25 4.09 -6.88
N THR A 145 8.02 4.44 -7.24
CA THR A 145 7.66 4.82 -8.62
C THR A 145 8.39 6.09 -9.05
N LEU A 146 8.47 7.09 -8.18
CA LEU A 146 9.15 8.36 -8.45
C LEU A 146 10.65 8.19 -8.68
N LEU A 147 11.30 7.30 -7.92
CA LEU A 147 12.72 6.96 -8.06
C LEU A 147 12.99 5.94 -9.19
N GLY A 148 11.96 5.53 -9.93
CA GLY A 148 12.10 4.66 -11.09
C GLY A 148 12.80 5.35 -12.26
N GLU A 149 13.55 4.59 -13.05
CA GLU A 149 14.37 5.09 -14.16
C GLU A 149 13.59 5.95 -15.17
N LYS A 150 12.38 5.51 -15.54
CA LYS A 150 11.49 6.26 -16.44
C LYS A 150 11.13 7.62 -15.86
N MET A 151 10.75 7.66 -14.57
CA MET A 151 10.32 8.90 -13.93
C MET A 151 11.49 9.86 -13.70
N LEU A 152 12.64 9.36 -13.23
CA LEU A 152 13.85 10.16 -13.12
C LEU A 152 14.27 10.74 -14.48
N THR A 153 14.16 9.96 -15.56
CA THR A 153 14.49 10.44 -16.91
C THR A 153 13.55 11.55 -17.38
N THR A 154 12.24 11.37 -17.18
CA THR A 154 11.24 12.39 -17.50
C THR A 154 11.46 13.66 -16.69
N LEU A 155 11.65 13.55 -15.37
CA LEU A 155 11.85 14.70 -14.50
C LEU A 155 13.14 15.47 -14.86
N ARG A 156 14.23 14.78 -15.21
CA ARG A 156 15.46 15.42 -15.72
C ARG A 156 15.23 16.20 -17.01
N ALA A 157 14.43 15.67 -17.94
CA ALA A 157 14.13 16.34 -19.19
C ALA A 157 13.34 17.63 -18.95
N GLU A 158 12.33 17.57 -18.08
CA GLU A 158 11.54 18.75 -17.69
C GLU A 158 12.37 19.78 -16.92
N LEU A 159 13.22 19.35 -15.98
CA LEU A 159 14.15 20.25 -15.28
C LEU A 159 15.11 20.95 -16.24
N ARG A 160 15.65 20.22 -17.22
CA ARG A 160 16.51 20.82 -18.25
C ARG A 160 15.76 21.82 -19.11
N LYS A 161 14.51 21.54 -19.47
CA LYS A 161 13.67 22.45 -20.24
C LYS A 161 13.37 23.73 -19.46
N ALA A 162 13.11 23.62 -18.17
CA ALA A 162 12.78 24.74 -17.31
C ALA A 162 14.00 25.59 -16.90
N THR A 163 15.16 24.97 -16.67
CA THR A 163 16.34 25.63 -16.06
C THR A 163 17.57 25.70 -16.97
N GLY A 164 17.57 24.97 -18.09
CA GLY A 164 18.74 24.77 -18.95
C GLY A 164 19.78 23.78 -18.39
N GLN A 165 19.67 23.37 -17.13
CA GLN A 165 20.69 22.57 -16.45
C GLN A 165 20.58 21.08 -16.74
N LYS A 166 21.73 20.41 -16.86
CA LYS A 166 21.81 18.95 -17.01
C LYS A 166 22.10 18.34 -15.64
N VAL A 167 21.10 17.73 -15.03
CA VAL A 167 21.23 17.01 -13.76
C VAL A 167 21.53 15.53 -14.04
N ALA A 168 22.38 14.90 -13.23
CA ALA A 168 22.65 13.46 -13.32
C ALA A 168 21.53 12.64 -12.62
N PRO A 169 21.26 11.39 -13.03
CA PRO A 169 20.13 10.63 -12.47
C PRO A 169 20.35 10.25 -11.00
N ASP A 170 21.58 9.99 -10.61
CA ASP A 170 22.04 9.74 -9.25
C ASP A 170 21.93 10.97 -8.36
N GLU A 171 22.36 12.12 -8.86
CA GLU A 171 22.20 13.41 -8.18
C GLU A 171 20.73 13.74 -7.94
N LEU A 172 19.87 13.59 -8.96
CA LEU A 172 18.44 13.83 -8.81
C LEU A 172 17.79 12.85 -7.82
N ALA A 173 18.12 11.56 -7.90
CA ALA A 173 17.58 10.57 -6.97
C ALA A 173 17.99 10.85 -5.51
N ALA A 174 19.24 11.28 -5.29
CA ALA A 174 19.73 11.64 -3.96
C ALA A 174 18.99 12.87 -3.39
N ILE A 175 18.82 13.93 -4.19
CA ILE A 175 18.07 15.13 -3.78
C ILE A 175 16.60 14.80 -3.53
N MET A 176 15.97 13.98 -4.39
CA MET A 176 14.58 13.56 -4.15
C MET A 176 14.44 12.82 -2.81
N ALA A 177 15.38 11.93 -2.48
CA ALA A 177 15.36 11.22 -1.21
C ALA A 177 15.67 12.12 -0.01
N ALA A 178 16.57 13.09 -0.14
CA ALA A 178 16.95 13.96 0.96
C ALA A 178 15.92 15.06 1.24
N ASP A 179 15.39 15.70 0.19
CA ASP A 179 14.69 16.99 0.30
C ASP A 179 13.20 16.91 -0.03
N VAL A 180 12.75 15.87 -0.75
CA VAL A 180 11.36 15.76 -1.24
C VAL A 180 10.60 14.63 -0.57
N LEU A 181 11.21 13.46 -0.45
CA LEU A 181 10.59 12.27 0.11
C LEU A 181 10.76 12.26 1.64
N ARG A 182 9.65 12.23 2.36
CA ARG A 182 9.67 12.11 3.82
C ARG A 182 10.40 10.81 4.25
N PRO A 183 11.10 10.79 5.40
CA PRO A 183 11.82 9.60 5.83
C PRO A 183 10.95 8.35 6.01
N ASP A 184 9.68 8.50 6.41
CA ASP A 184 8.75 7.39 6.67
C ASP A 184 8.32 6.63 5.41
N VAL A 185 8.45 7.25 4.23
CA VAL A 185 8.08 6.61 2.95
C VAL A 185 9.28 5.96 2.24
N GLN A 186 10.48 6.08 2.82
CA GLN A 186 11.68 5.48 2.27
C GLN A 186 11.85 4.05 2.77
N SER A 187 12.17 3.14 1.86
CA SER A 187 12.30 1.71 2.12
C SER A 187 13.61 1.17 1.54
N GLU A 188 13.88 -0.12 1.77
CA GLU A 188 15.04 -0.79 1.15
C GLU A 188 14.99 -0.70 -0.39
N ASP A 189 13.79 -0.73 -0.96
CA ASP A 189 13.58 -0.56 -2.40
C ASP A 189 14.03 0.82 -2.90
N THR A 190 13.67 1.90 -2.18
CA THR A 190 14.11 3.25 -2.55
C THR A 190 15.62 3.38 -2.42
N ALA A 191 16.22 2.83 -1.35
CA ALA A 191 17.67 2.80 -1.18
C ALA A 191 18.37 2.03 -2.31
N ARG A 192 17.81 0.90 -2.75
CA ARG A 192 18.32 0.11 -3.88
C ARG A 192 18.23 0.88 -5.19
N LEU A 193 17.13 1.61 -5.43
CA LEU A 193 16.96 2.43 -6.64
C LEU A 193 17.95 3.59 -6.69
N ILE A 194 18.20 4.27 -5.57
CA ILE A 194 19.21 5.33 -5.47
C ILE A 194 20.61 4.77 -5.79
N LYS A 195 20.99 3.62 -5.20
CA LYS A 195 22.25 2.95 -5.51
C LYS A 195 22.35 2.54 -6.98
N LYS A 196 21.25 2.05 -7.57
CA LYS A 196 21.20 1.69 -9.00
C LYS A 196 21.40 2.90 -9.91
N ALA A 197 20.81 4.05 -9.55
CA ALA A 197 21.03 5.30 -10.29
C ALA A 197 22.50 5.74 -10.27
N ALA A 198 23.18 5.57 -9.14
CA ALA A 198 24.62 5.85 -8.98
C ALA A 198 25.53 4.90 -9.78
N ALA A 199 25.12 3.64 -9.96
CA ALA A 199 25.88 2.64 -10.71
C ALA A 199 25.68 2.71 -12.24
N ALA A 200 24.74 3.52 -12.74
CA ALA A 200 24.46 3.61 -14.17
C ALA A 200 25.65 4.24 -14.93
N PRO A 201 26.08 3.66 -16.08
CA PRO A 201 27.25 4.15 -16.79
C PRO A 201 27.05 5.58 -17.26
N ARG A 202 27.90 6.49 -16.76
CA ARG A 202 27.96 7.87 -17.22
C ARG A 202 28.47 7.86 -18.66
N LYS A 203 27.59 8.07 -19.65
CA LYS A 203 28.02 8.30 -21.04
C LYS A 203 29.07 9.42 -21.03
N PRO A 204 30.30 9.19 -21.49
CA PRO A 204 31.32 10.23 -21.49
C PRO A 204 30.80 11.40 -22.31
N ALA A 205 30.93 12.61 -21.74
CA ALA A 205 30.60 13.83 -22.45
C ALA A 205 31.40 13.84 -23.75
N ARG A 206 30.69 13.84 -24.88
CA ARG A 206 31.29 13.94 -26.21
C ARG A 206 32.06 15.27 -26.23
N ARG A 207 33.39 15.22 -26.06
CA ARG A 207 34.28 16.38 -26.20
C ARG A 207 33.96 17.00 -27.56
N ALA A 208 33.45 18.23 -27.56
CA ALA A 208 33.31 18.99 -28.79
C ALA A 208 34.71 19.12 -29.40
N ALA A 209 34.94 18.47 -30.53
CA ALA A 209 36.15 18.67 -31.31
C ALA A 209 36.17 20.13 -31.74
N SER A 210 37.14 20.90 -31.25
CA SER A 210 37.41 22.23 -31.76
C SER A 210 37.82 22.08 -33.22
N GLN A 211 37.03 22.67 -34.11
CA GLN A 211 37.32 22.74 -35.53
C GLN A 211 38.63 23.50 -35.72
N ALA A 212 39.57 22.89 -36.44
CA ALA A 212 40.74 23.55 -36.97
C ALA A 212 40.30 24.48 -38.11
N GLU A 213 40.63 25.76 -38.02
CA GLU A 213 40.63 26.67 -39.17
C GLU A 213 41.80 26.32 -40.10
N PRO A 214 41.58 26.17 -41.41
CA PRO A 214 42.66 26.18 -42.38
C PRO A 214 43.00 27.63 -42.72
N ALA A 215 44.23 28.06 -42.39
CA ALA A 215 44.77 29.32 -42.88
C ALA A 215 45.05 29.18 -44.39
N ALA A 216 44.14 29.70 -45.20
CA ALA A 216 44.34 29.91 -46.62
C ALA A 216 45.23 31.15 -46.85
N THR A 217 46.20 30.94 -47.72
CA THR A 217 47.18 31.86 -48.30
C THR A 217 46.60 33.10 -48.97
N ALA A 218 47.33 34.21 -48.93
CA ALA A 218 47.26 35.29 -49.91
C ALA A 218 48.61 36.06 -49.99
N PRO A 219 48.92 36.79 -51.09
CA PRO A 219 50.23 36.75 -51.73
C PRO A 219 51.03 38.06 -51.72
N GLY A 220 52.36 37.93 -51.89
CA GLY A 220 53.26 38.76 -52.72
C GLY A 220 53.53 40.23 -52.34
N ALA A 221 54.81 40.57 -52.17
CA ALA A 221 55.43 41.76 -52.78
C ALA A 221 56.97 41.64 -52.79
N VAL A 222 57.53 42.19 -53.86
CA VAL A 222 58.92 42.27 -54.35
C VAL A 222 59.97 42.63 -53.29
#